data_AF-A0A1H6EDZ3-F1
#
_entry.id   AF-A0A1H6EDZ3-F1
#
_cell.length_a   1.000
_cell.length_b   1.000
_cell.length_c   1.000
_cell.angle_alpha   90.00
_cell.angle_beta   90.00
_cell.angle_gamma   90.00
#
_symmetry.space_group_name_H-M   'P 1'
#
loop_
_entity.id
_entity.type
_entity.pdbx_description
1 polymer ?
#
loop_
_entity_poly.entity_id
_entity_poly.type
_entity_poly.pdbx_seq_one_letter_code
_entity_poly.pdbx_strand_id
1 'polypeptide(L)'
;MIGKERAEQVVRAYIADELSAVGEGLVVHDAVTVERPYGWFFTITTAEFVETGDPGTTYAGLGPVLVRRADGGLVEFDSMYTGEAAAEVYEEGL
;
A
#
# COMPACT_ATOMS: atom_id res chain seq x y z
N MET A 1 1.93 -6.12 -18.72
CA MET A 1 1.31 -6.62 -17.48
C MET A 1 2.39 -7.18 -16.57
N ILE A 2 2.42 -6.76 -15.31
CA ILE A 2 3.39 -7.23 -14.31
C ILE A 2 2.76 -8.28 -13.38
N GLY A 3 3.58 -9.10 -12.73
CA GLY A 3 3.15 -10.04 -11.69
C GLY A 3 3.21 -9.42 -10.29
N LYS A 4 2.63 -10.12 -9.29
CA LYS A 4 2.58 -9.66 -7.89
C LYS A 4 3.98 -9.38 -7.30
N GLU A 5 4.94 -10.27 -7.55
CA GLU A 5 6.33 -10.07 -7.09
C GLU A 5 6.94 -8.76 -7.64
N ARG A 6 6.66 -8.44 -8.90
CA ARG A 6 7.11 -7.17 -9.48
C ARG A 6 6.36 -5.98 -8.89
N ALA A 7 5.08 -6.12 -8.58
CA ALA A 7 4.29 -5.08 -7.92
C ALA A 7 4.80 -4.81 -6.49
N GLU A 8 5.17 -5.86 -5.76
CA GLU A 8 5.81 -5.75 -4.43
C GLU A 8 7.16 -5.01 -4.52
N GLN A 9 7.97 -5.27 -5.55
CA GLN A 9 9.21 -4.52 -5.77
C GLN A 9 8.94 -3.03 -6.02
N VAL A 10 7.87 -2.70 -6.77
CA VAL A 10 7.50 -1.30 -7.04
C VAL A 10 7.11 -0.59 -5.76
N VAL A 11 6.23 -1.17 -4.94
CA VAL A 11 5.82 -0.52 -3.68
C VAL A 11 6.97 -0.44 -2.66
N ARG A 12 7.87 -1.42 -2.63
CA ARG A 12 9.07 -1.37 -1.77
C ARG A 12 10.02 -0.25 -2.19
N ALA A 13 10.21 -0.04 -3.49
CA ALA A 13 10.98 1.09 -4.00
C ALA A 13 10.31 2.42 -3.63
N TYR A 14 8.98 2.52 -3.80
CA TYR A 14 8.22 3.69 -3.37
C TYR A 14 8.39 4.02 -1.89
N ILE A 15 8.32 3.02 -1.00
CA ILE A 15 8.59 3.21 0.43
C ILE A 15 10.01 3.73 0.67
N ALA A 16 11.00 3.14 0.02
CA ALA A 16 12.42 3.48 0.21
C ALA A 16 12.77 4.88 -0.32
N ASP A 17 12.16 5.28 -1.44
CA ASP A 17 12.51 6.52 -2.14
C ASP A 17 11.65 7.70 -1.64
N GLU A 18 10.33 7.55 -1.62
CA GLU A 18 9.38 8.65 -1.37
C GLU A 18 8.95 8.77 0.09
N LEU A 19 8.90 7.64 0.83
CA LEU A 19 8.44 7.63 2.23
C LEU A 19 9.59 7.57 3.25
N SER A 20 10.84 7.62 2.81
CA SER A 20 12.01 7.58 3.70
C SER A 20 12.02 8.70 4.75
N ALA A 21 11.46 9.87 4.42
CA ALA A 21 11.34 11.01 5.33
C ALA A 21 10.12 10.93 6.26
N VAL A 22 9.14 10.06 5.98
CA VAL A 22 7.92 9.91 6.79
C VAL A 22 8.22 9.16 8.09
N GLY A 23 9.05 8.13 8.01
CA GLY A 23 9.43 7.36 9.19
C GLY A 23 10.31 6.16 8.86
N GLU A 24 11.09 5.73 9.84
CA GLU A 24 11.86 4.50 9.75
C GLU A 24 10.94 3.28 9.95
N GLY A 25 11.33 2.14 9.35
CA GLY A 25 10.65 0.86 9.58
C GLY A 25 9.30 0.69 8.87
N LEU A 26 9.01 1.49 7.85
CA LEU A 26 7.83 1.31 7.00
C LEU A 26 7.94 0.03 6.17
N VAL A 27 6.85 -0.74 6.16
CA VAL A 27 6.72 -2.02 5.46
C VAL A 27 5.34 -2.17 4.86
N VAL A 28 5.22 -3.09 3.91
CA VAL A 28 3.93 -3.54 3.40
C VAL A 28 3.29 -4.47 4.42
N HIS A 29 2.02 -4.23 4.76
CA HIS A 29 1.21 -5.13 5.57
C HIS A 29 0.57 -6.19 4.65
N ASP A 30 1.32 -7.24 4.34
CA ASP A 30 0.91 -8.25 3.35
C ASP A 30 -0.42 -8.95 3.65
N ALA A 31 -0.77 -9.11 4.93
CA ALA A 31 -1.99 -9.79 5.36
C ALA A 31 -3.29 -9.07 4.97
N VAL A 32 -3.21 -7.75 4.72
CA VAL A 32 -4.36 -6.91 4.32
C VAL A 32 -4.22 -6.38 2.89
N THR A 33 -3.25 -6.90 2.13
CA THR A 33 -3.10 -6.57 0.71
C THR A 33 -4.30 -7.09 -0.07
N VAL A 34 -4.94 -6.21 -0.83
CA VAL A 34 -6.12 -6.54 -1.64
C VAL A 34 -5.69 -6.76 -3.08
N GLU A 35 -5.96 -7.94 -3.63
CA GLU A 35 -5.72 -8.24 -5.05
C GLU A 35 -7.00 -8.06 -5.86
N ARG A 36 -6.85 -7.41 -7.02
CA ARG A 36 -7.89 -7.25 -8.05
C ARG A 36 -7.34 -7.62 -9.42
N PRO A 37 -8.20 -7.92 -10.42
CA PRO A 37 -7.73 -8.23 -11.77
C PRO A 37 -6.86 -7.15 -12.40
N TYR A 38 -7.04 -5.88 -11.99
CA TYR A 38 -6.33 -4.72 -12.51
C TYR A 38 -5.10 -4.30 -11.68
N GLY A 39 -4.85 -4.90 -10.51
CA GLY A 39 -3.72 -4.50 -9.67
C GLY A 39 -3.79 -4.99 -8.22
N TRP A 40 -2.95 -4.41 -7.38
CA TRP A 40 -2.84 -4.75 -5.96
C TRP A 40 -2.84 -3.48 -5.12
N PHE A 41 -3.68 -3.44 -4.10
CA PHE A 41 -3.70 -2.37 -3.10
C PHE A 41 -2.86 -2.80 -1.91
N PHE A 42 -1.71 -2.18 -1.75
CA PHE A 42 -0.79 -2.42 -0.66
C PHE A 42 -1.06 -1.43 0.46
N THR A 43 -1.24 -1.93 1.68
CA THR A 43 -1.28 -1.07 2.87
C THR A 43 0.13 -0.94 3.43
N ILE A 44 0.58 0.29 3.67
CA ILE A 44 1.90 0.59 4.22
C ILE A 44 1.71 0.94 5.70
N THR A 45 2.51 0.34 6.57
CA THR A 45 2.50 0.57 8.02
C THR A 45 3.89 0.32 8.61
N THR A 46 4.06 0.36 9.92
CA THR A 46 5.32 0.03 10.58
C THR A 46 5.49 -1.47 10.79
N ALA A 47 6.74 -1.94 10.75
CA ALA A 47 7.07 -3.32 11.11
C ALA A 47 6.60 -3.65 12.53
N GLU A 48 6.75 -2.70 13.46
CA GLU A 48 6.31 -2.84 14.85
C GLU A 48 4.80 -3.06 14.97
N PHE A 49 3.98 -2.34 14.18
CA PHE A 49 2.53 -2.57 14.15
C PHE A 49 2.19 -3.98 13.63
N VAL A 50 2.89 -4.45 12.59
CA VAL A 50 2.67 -5.80 12.05
C VAL A 50 3.00 -6.89 13.10
N GLU A 51 4.04 -6.67 13.90
CA GLU A 51 4.49 -7.63 14.91
C GLU A 51 3.64 -7.60 16.18
N THR A 52 3.25 -6.41 16.65
CA THR A 52 2.64 -6.21 17.97
C THR A 52 1.13 -6.00 17.92
N GLY A 53 0.63 -5.49 16.79
CA GLY A 53 -0.74 -5.00 16.64
C GLY A 53 -1.05 -3.72 17.41
N ASP A 54 -0.06 -3.05 18.02
CA ASP A 54 -0.28 -1.82 18.79
C ASP A 54 -0.55 -0.63 17.85
N PRO A 55 -1.79 -0.09 17.81
CA PRO A 55 -2.12 1.04 16.95
C PRO A 55 -1.31 2.30 17.23
N GLY A 56 -0.71 2.44 18.42
CA GLY A 56 0.16 3.57 18.76
C GLY A 56 1.47 3.62 17.96
N THR A 57 1.81 2.52 17.28
CA THR A 57 3.04 2.38 16.48
C THR A 57 2.82 2.62 14.99
N THR A 58 1.58 2.87 14.55
CA THR A 58 1.26 3.19 13.15
C THR A 58 1.57 4.66 12.82
N TYR A 59 1.85 4.95 11.56
CA TYR A 59 1.98 6.34 11.08
C TYR A 59 0.63 6.84 10.55
N ALA A 60 0.16 7.96 11.10
CA ALA A 60 -0.98 8.68 10.57
C ALA A 60 -0.62 9.32 9.20
N GLY A 61 -1.55 9.25 8.24
CA GLY A 61 -1.37 9.84 6.91
C GLY A 61 -0.90 8.87 5.82
N LEU A 62 -0.62 7.61 6.15
CA LEU A 62 -0.35 6.57 5.15
C LEU A 62 -1.64 5.85 4.76
N GLY A 63 -2.07 6.05 3.52
CA GLY A 63 -3.16 5.28 2.91
C GLY A 63 -2.64 4.11 2.07
N PRO A 64 -3.56 3.26 1.58
CA PRO A 64 -3.21 2.19 0.67
C PRO A 64 -2.72 2.76 -0.67
N VAL A 65 -1.90 1.98 -1.36
CA VAL A 65 -1.36 2.34 -2.67
C VAL A 65 -1.68 1.24 -3.67
N LEU A 66 -2.35 1.60 -4.77
CA LEU A 66 -2.59 0.70 -5.88
C LEU A 66 -1.35 0.63 -6.78
N VAL A 67 -0.84 -0.57 -7.00
CA VAL A 67 0.07 -0.87 -8.12
C VAL A 67 -0.73 -1.50 -9.26
N ARG A 68 -0.82 -0.79 -10.38
CA ARG A 68 -1.58 -1.25 -11.55
C ARG A 68 -0.86 -2.41 -12.24
N ARG A 69 -1.60 -3.48 -12.53
CA ARG A 69 -1.09 -4.65 -13.26
C ARG A 69 -0.67 -4.31 -14.69
N ALA A 70 -1.30 -3.32 -15.32
CA ALA A 70 -1.05 -2.98 -16.73
C ALA A 70 0.43 -2.61 -16.97
N ASP A 71 0.96 -1.72 -16.14
CA ASP A 71 2.23 -1.01 -16.34
C ASP A 71 3.08 -0.83 -15.07
N GLY A 72 2.55 -1.15 -13.90
CA GLY A 72 3.21 -0.90 -12.61
C GLY A 72 3.05 0.53 -12.09
N GLY A 73 2.17 1.34 -12.68
CA GLY A 73 1.88 2.69 -12.18
C GLY A 73 1.26 2.66 -10.78
N LEU A 74 1.55 3.70 -9.99
CA LEU A 74 1.07 3.88 -8.62
C LEU A 74 -0.12 4.84 -8.59
N VAL A 75 -1.10 4.53 -7.75
CA VAL A 75 -2.17 5.47 -7.35
C VAL A 75 -2.23 5.47 -5.83
N GLU A 76 -1.98 6.64 -5.25
CA GLU A 76 -2.05 6.84 -3.81
C GLU A 76 -3.48 7.17 -3.39
N PHE A 77 -3.89 6.62 -2.25
CA PHE A 77 -5.16 6.93 -1.62
C PHE A 77 -4.91 7.60 -0.27
N ASP A 78 -5.88 8.42 0.16
CA ASP A 78 -5.84 9.03 1.48
C ASP A 78 -5.89 7.95 2.59
N SER A 79 -5.23 8.24 3.71
CA SER A 79 -5.21 7.40 4.92
C SER A 79 -6.58 7.04 5.51
N MET A 80 -7.66 7.73 5.11
CA MET A 80 -9.02 7.36 5.49
C MET A 80 -9.52 6.06 4.84
N TYR A 81 -8.88 5.60 3.76
CA TYR A 81 -9.29 4.40 3.03
C TYR A 81 -8.56 3.15 3.54
N THR A 82 -9.29 2.04 3.62
CA THR A 82 -8.69 0.70 3.66
C THR A 82 -8.37 0.24 2.24
N GLY A 83 -7.59 -0.83 2.07
CA GLY A 83 -7.34 -1.42 0.75
C GLY A 83 -8.63 -1.81 0.00
N GLU A 84 -9.65 -2.30 0.72
CA GLU A 84 -10.96 -2.64 0.14
C GLU A 84 -11.73 -1.38 -0.26
N ALA A 85 -11.81 -0.38 0.62
CA ALA A 85 -12.51 0.86 0.32
C ALA A 85 -11.86 1.63 -0.84
N ALA A 86 -10.53 1.62 -0.92
CA ALA A 86 -9.78 2.17 -2.05
C ALA A 86 -10.07 1.43 -3.37
N ALA A 87 -10.27 0.11 -3.32
CA ALA A 87 -10.66 -0.67 -4.49
C ALA A 87 -12.07 -0.32 -4.98
N GLU A 88 -13.03 -0.21 -4.07
CA GLU A 88 -14.41 0.21 -4.40
C GLU A 88 -14.42 1.60 -5.05
N VAL A 89 -13.73 2.56 -4.43
CA VAL A 89 -13.53 3.92 -4.94
C VAL A 89 -12.93 3.89 -6.35
N TYR A 90 -11.83 3.17 -6.56
CA TYR A 90 -11.19 3.08 -7.87
C TYR A 90 -12.11 2.46 -8.93
N GLU A 91 -12.94 1.49 -8.56
CA GLU A 91 -13.91 0.82 -9.45
C GLU A 91 -15.11 1.72 -9.82
N GLU A 92 -15.50 2.64 -8.92
CA GLU A 92 -16.52 3.67 -9.17
C GLU A 92 -16.03 4.81 -10.08
N GLY A 93 -14.73 4.83 -10.41
CA GLY A 93 -14.12 5.77 -11.35
C GLY A 93 -13.54 7.03 -10.68
N LEU A 94 -13.13 6.91 -9.43
CA LEU A 94 -12.44 7.96 -8.67
C LEU A 94 -11.01 8.23 -9.17
#